data_AF-A0A8D3CI87-F1
#
_entry.id   AF-A0A8D3CI87-F1
#
_cell.length_a   1.000
_cell.length_b   1.000
_cell.length_c   1.000
_cell.angle_alpha   90.00
_cell.angle_beta   90.00
_cell.angle_gamma   90.00
#
_symmetry.space_group_name_H-M   'P 1'
#
loop_
_entity.id
_entity.type
_entity.pdbx_description
1 polymer ?
#
loop_
_entity_poly.entity_id
_entity_poly.type
_entity_poly.pdbx_seq_one_letter_code
_entity_poly.pdbx_strand_id
1 'polypeptide(L)' 'MAAEVEVELDGGSQYPAHYKVMMDKLNEQRQLDQFTDITLIVDGHQFRAHKAVLAACSHLRSIFLSILH' A
#
# COMPACT_ATOMS: atom_id res chain seq x y z
N MET A 1 -26.13 -28.65 32.00
CA MET A 1 -26.22 -27.27 31.48
C MET A 1 -24.81 -26.87 31.07
N ALA A 2 -24.56 -26.89 29.77
CA ALA A 2 -23.33 -26.40 29.18
C ALA A 2 -23.36 -24.87 29.23
N ALA A 3 -22.26 -24.25 29.61
CA ALA A 3 -22.00 -22.84 29.36
C ALA A 3 -20.66 -22.79 28.63
N GLU A 4 -20.73 -22.91 27.32
CA GLU A 4 -19.60 -22.72 26.43
C GLU A 4 -19.44 -21.20 26.29
N VAL A 5 -18.38 -20.67 26.90
CA VAL A 5 -17.99 -19.27 26.71
C VAL A 5 -17.20 -19.24 25.41
N GLU A 6 -17.88 -18.93 24.31
CA GLU A 6 -17.24 -18.54 23.06
C GLU A 6 -16.58 -17.18 23.30
N VAL A 7 -15.27 -17.19 23.55
CA VAL A 7 -14.46 -15.99 23.50
C VAL A 7 -14.31 -15.64 22.03
N GLU A 8 -15.21 -14.79 21.52
CA GLU A 8 -15.03 -14.13 20.24
C GLU A 8 -13.73 -13.30 20.34
N LEU A 9 -12.69 -13.77 19.67
CA LEU A 9 -11.48 -13.01 19.44
C LEU A 9 -11.85 -11.81 18.55
N ASP A 10 -12.17 -10.67 19.18
CA ASP A 10 -12.29 -9.39 18.49
C ASP A 10 -10.89 -8.98 17.98
N GLY A 11 -10.50 -9.58 16.86
CA GLY A 11 -9.38 -9.16 16.03
C GLY A 11 -9.73 -7.92 15.19
N GLY A 12 -10.70 -7.12 15.61
CA GLY A 12 -11.09 -5.88 14.97
C GLY A 12 -9.92 -4.90 15.02
N SER A 13 -9.37 -4.59 13.83
CA SER A 13 -8.42 -3.49 13.65
C SER A 13 -8.94 -2.26 14.39
N GLN A 14 -8.15 -1.75 15.36
CA GLN A 14 -8.51 -0.61 16.21
C GLN A 14 -8.90 0.65 15.41
N TYR A 15 -8.59 0.66 14.11
CA TYR A 15 -9.05 1.66 13.15
C TYR A 15 -9.35 1.01 11.78
N PRO A 16 -10.58 0.51 11.55
CA PRO A 16 -10.93 -0.25 10.35
C PRO A 16 -10.84 0.59 9.05
N ALA A 17 -10.85 1.93 9.14
CA ALA A 17 -10.72 2.84 8.01
C ALA A 17 -9.31 3.44 7.84
N HIS A 18 -8.37 3.19 8.75
CA HIS A 18 -7.08 3.88 8.78
C HIS A 18 -6.23 3.59 7.53
N TYR A 19 -6.26 2.34 7.05
CA TYR A 19 -5.56 1.98 5.82
C TYR A 19 -6.07 2.79 4.63
N LYS A 20 -7.40 3.00 4.53
CA LYS A 20 -8.00 3.75 3.42
C LYS A 20 -7.52 5.21 3.44
N VAL A 21 -7.56 5.86 4.60
CA VAL A 21 -7.10 7.24 4.76
C VAL A 21 -5.62 7.38 4.41
N MET A 22 -4.77 6.44 4.84
CA MET A 22 -3.34 6.45 4.48
C MET A 22 -3.13 6.28 2.98
N MET A 23 -3.84 5.34 2.34
CA MET A 23 -3.73 5.13 0.88
C MET A 23 -4.22 6.34 0.09
N ASP A 24 -5.31 6.98 0.53
CA ASP A 24 -5.81 8.22 -0.07
C ASP A 24 -4.74 9.32 0.02
N LYS A 25 -4.07 9.46 1.18
CA LYS A 25 -3.01 10.46 1.37
C LYS A 25 -1.76 10.21 0.53
N LEU A 26 -1.32 8.96 0.41
CA LEU A 26 -0.21 8.57 -0.47
C LEU A 26 -0.55 8.84 -1.94
N ASN A 27 -1.81 8.63 -2.33
CA ASN A 27 -2.26 8.93 -3.68
C ASN A 27 -2.29 10.44 -3.96
N GLU A 28 -2.71 11.27 -3.00
CA GLU A 28 -2.59 12.73 -3.08
C GLU A 28 -1.13 13.18 -3.24
N GLN A 29 -0.23 12.63 -2.42
CA GLN A 29 1.21 12.91 -2.52
C GLN A 29 1.76 12.54 -3.89
N ARG A 30 1.34 11.41 -4.47
CA ARG A 30 1.72 11.00 -5.82
C ARG A 30 1.26 12.00 -6.88
N GLN A 31 0.04 12.49 -6.79
CA GLN A 31 -0.51 13.48 -7.73
C GLN A 31 0.19 14.84 -7.64
N LEU A 32 0.64 15.21 -6.43
CA LEU A 32 1.40 16.44 -6.17
C LEU A 32 2.91 16.27 -6.35
N ASP A 33 3.35 15.10 -6.82
CA ASP A 33 4.77 14.85 -7.03
C ASP A 33 5.62 14.95 -5.73
N GLN A 34 5.01 14.63 -4.59
CA GLN A 34 5.63 14.67 -3.27
C GLN A 34 6.15 13.30 -2.85
N PHE A 35 7.42 13.27 -2.43
CA PHE A 35 8.10 12.10 -1.87
C PHE A 35 8.15 10.87 -2.79
N THR A 36 7.74 10.98 -4.05
CA THR A 36 7.92 9.93 -5.04
C THR A 36 9.39 9.89 -5.46
N ASP A 37 9.99 8.74 -5.24
CA ASP A 37 11.42 8.43 -5.33
C ASP A 37 11.75 7.51 -6.51
N ILE A 38 10.75 7.19 -7.33
CA ILE A 38 10.87 6.43 -8.57
C ILE A 38 9.96 7.00 -9.66
N THR A 39 10.44 6.92 -10.91
CA THR A 39 9.67 7.23 -12.13
C THR A 39 9.71 6.01 -13.05
N LEU A 40 8.55 5.48 -13.40
CA LEU A 40 8.38 4.39 -14.36
C LEU A 40 8.11 4.99 -15.74
N ILE A 41 8.83 4.53 -16.77
CA ILE A 41 8.62 4.97 -18.15
C ILE A 41 7.99 3.82 -18.92
N VAL A 42 6.78 4.02 -19.44
CA VAL A 42 6.04 3.02 -20.23
C VAL A 42 5.54 3.69 -21.50
N ASP A 43 5.95 3.21 -22.66
CA ASP A 43 5.57 3.75 -23.97
C ASP A 43 5.74 5.27 -24.08
N GLY A 44 6.85 5.80 -23.53
CA GLY A 44 7.15 7.23 -23.51
C GLY A 44 6.43 8.05 -22.44
N HIS A 45 5.51 7.44 -21.68
CA HIS A 45 4.80 8.09 -20.59
C HIS A 45 5.54 7.89 -19.26
N GLN A 46 5.57 8.94 -18.44
CA GLN A 46 6.24 8.94 -17.14
C GLN A 46 5.23 8.82 -16.00
N PHE A 47 5.45 7.86 -15.10
CA PHE A 47 4.62 7.62 -13.94
C PHE A 47 5.46 7.69 -12.67
N ARG A 48 5.22 8.70 -11.84
CA ARG A 48 5.92 8.84 -10.56
C ARG A 48 5.20 8.06 -9.48
N ALA A 49 5.96 7.42 -8.60
CA ALA A 49 5.42 6.55 -7.55
C ALA A 49 6.34 6.52 -6.33
N HIS A 50 5.86 5.89 -5.25
CA HIS A 50 6.62 5.64 -4.03
C HIS A 50 7.13 4.20 -4.03
N LYS A 51 8.45 4.00 -3.90
CA LYS A 51 9.08 2.68 -3.87
C LYS A 51 8.50 1.79 -2.76
N ALA A 52 8.25 2.35 -1.58
CA ALA A 52 7.68 1.63 -0.46
C ALA A 52 6.28 1.06 -0.78
N VAL A 53 5.45 1.82 -1.49
CA VAL A 53 4.10 1.39 -1.90
C VAL A 53 4.18 0.30 -2.96
N LEU A 54 5.07 0.45 -3.94
CA LEU A 54 5.30 -0.59 -4.97
C LEU A 54 5.82 -1.90 -4.37
N ALA A 55 6.73 -1.83 -3.39
CA ALA A 55 7.28 -3.00 -2.70
C ALA A 55 6.22 -3.72 -1.84
N ALA A 56 5.28 -2.98 -1.25
CA ALA A 56 4.17 -3.56 -0.50
C ALA A 56 3.19 -4.35 -1.41
N CYS A 57 3.06 -3.99 -2.68
CA CYS A 57 2.22 -4.73 -3.65
C CYS A 57 2.92 -5.99 -4.17
N SER A 58 2.26 -7.16 -4.07
CA SER A 58 2.80 -8.45 -4.53
C SER A 58 3.11 -8.49 -6.03
N HIS A 59 2.29 -7.84 -6.86
CA HIS A 59 2.44 -7.85 -8.32
C HIS A 59 3.52 -6.87 -8.81
N LEU A 60 3.68 -5.73 -8.14
CA LEU A 60 4.64 -4.69 -8.53
C LEU A 60 6.03 -4.92 -7.89
N ARG A 61 6.11 -5.80 -6.88
CA ARG A 61 7.37 -6.21 -6.24
C ARG A 61 8.39 -6.76 -7.23
N SER A 62 7.96 -7.59 -8.19
CA SER A 62 8.88 -8.16 -9.19
C SER A 62 9.49 -7.09 -10.08
N ILE A 63 8.70 -6.08 -10.47
CA ILE A 63 9.14 -4.95 -11.30
C ILE A 63 10.07 -4.04 -10.49
N PHE A 64 9.73 -3.78 -9.23
CA PHE A 64 10.56 -2.95 -8.35
C PHE A 64 11.94 -3.58 -8.07
N LEU A 65 11.99 -4.90 -7.83
CA LEU A 65 13.24 -5.63 -7.61
C LEU A 65 14.12 -5.71 -8.87
N SER A 66 13.53 -5.80 -10.07
CA SER A 66 14.31 -5.87 -11.32
C SER A 66 14.88 -4.52 -11.77
N ILE A 67 14.39 -3.40 -11.26
CA ILE A 67 14.89 -2.05 -11.59
C ILE A 67 15.97 -1.60 -10.60
N LEU A 68 16.10 -2.27 -9.44
CA LEU A 68 17.06 -1.92 -8.38
C LEU A 68 18.36 -2.74 -8.44
N HIS A 69 18.49 -3.68 -9.38
CA HIS A 69 19.68 -4.52 -9.60
C HIS A 69 20.18 -4.33 -11.03
#